data_AF-A0A7C1EIH5-F1
#
_entry.id   AF-A0A7C1EIH5-F1
#
_cell.length_a   1.000
_cell.length_b   1.000
_cell.length_c   1.000
_cell.angle_alpha   90.00
_cell.angle_beta   90.00
_cell.angle_gamma   90.00
#
_symmetry.space_group_name_H-M   'P 1'
#
loop_
_entity.id
_entity.type
_entity.pdbx_description
1 polymer ?
#
loop_
_entity_poly.entity_id
_entity_poly.type
_entity_poly.pdbx_seq_one_letter_code
_entity_poly.pdbx_strand_id
1 'polypeptide(L)'
;MALNECHHPLPLFGPTLAQRHQTHDLADDYAVCEQIMQSASKNYSFASRLLPADKAPHVTALYAVMRVGDDRVDVAHEGFTSAQAAIEDWRNSYWRAFETG
;
A
#
# COMPACT_ATOMS: atom_id res chain seq x y z
N MET A 1 0.40 26.82 0.31
CA MET A 1 1.24 27.10 1.49
C MET A 1 0.70 26.28 2.64
N ALA A 2 1.24 25.13 3.03
CA ALA A 2 2.51 24.48 2.74
C ALA A 2 2.27 23.04 2.26
N LEU A 3 3.10 22.57 1.31
CA LEU A 3 3.22 21.15 1.02
C LEU A 3 3.94 20.57 2.23
N ASN A 4 3.20 19.84 3.07
CA ASN A 4 3.80 19.12 4.17
C ASN A 4 4.58 17.97 3.53
N GLU A 5 5.90 18.10 3.51
CA GLU A 5 6.87 17.07 3.12
C GLU A 5 6.57 15.80 3.94
N CYS A 6 5.75 14.91 3.41
CA CYS A 6 5.50 13.60 4.00
C CYS A 6 6.71 12.72 3.73
N HIS A 7 7.79 12.96 4.47
CA HIS A 7 8.91 12.06 4.57
C HIS A 7 8.50 10.89 5.47
N HIS A 8 7.72 9.97 4.91
CA HIS A 8 7.56 8.64 5.50
C HIS A 8 8.72 7.80 4.99
N PRO A 9 9.64 7.32 5.84
CA PRO A 9 10.59 6.30 5.44
C PRO A 9 9.82 4.98 5.40
N LEU A 10 8.97 4.80 4.39
CA LEU A 10 8.68 3.43 3.96
C LEU A 10 10.02 2.91 3.44
N PRO A 11 10.57 1.82 4.00
CA PRO A 11 11.83 1.30 3.52
C PRO A 11 11.66 0.97 2.04
N LEU A 12 12.43 1.66 1.18
CA LEU A 12 12.56 1.38 -0.26
C LEU A 12 13.11 -0.04 -0.52
N PHE A 13 13.49 -0.74 0.55
CA PHE A 13 13.71 -2.18 0.60
C PHE A 13 12.65 -2.82 1.50
N GLY A 14 11.48 -3.13 0.94
CA GLY A 14 10.68 -4.22 1.48
C GLY A 14 11.44 -5.53 1.25
N PRO A 15 11.42 -6.50 2.19
CA PRO A 15 12.01 -7.81 1.93
C PRO A 15 11.42 -8.35 0.62
N THR A 16 12.25 -8.96 -0.21
CA THR A 16 11.76 -9.74 -1.35
C THR A 16 10.68 -10.68 -0.81
N LEU A 17 9.44 -10.55 -1.28
CA LEU A 17 8.30 -11.39 -0.86
C LEU A 17 8.57 -12.90 -1.02
N ALA A 18 9.69 -13.26 -1.68
CA ALA A 18 10.21 -14.61 -1.82
C ALA A 18 10.65 -15.30 -0.50
N GLN A 19 10.64 -14.62 0.65
CA GLN A 19 11.16 -15.25 1.87
C GLN A 19 10.38 -14.89 3.12
N ARG A 20 9.19 -15.49 3.25
CA ARG A 20 8.66 -16.01 4.53
C ARG A 20 7.24 -16.59 4.38
N HIS A 21 7.09 -17.91 4.53
CA HIS A 21 5.82 -18.51 4.93
C HIS A 21 5.63 -18.15 6.41
N GLN A 22 5.29 -16.89 6.69
CA GLN A 22 4.90 -16.46 8.03
C GLN A 22 3.40 -16.52 8.06
N THR A 23 2.85 -17.16 9.08
CA THR A 23 1.47 -16.93 9.49
C THR A 23 1.35 -15.47 9.92
N HIS A 24 1.20 -14.56 8.96
CA HIS A 24 0.78 -13.20 9.24
C HIS A 24 -0.66 -13.25 9.72
N ASP A 25 -0.94 -12.57 10.83
CA ASP A 25 -2.31 -12.36 11.27
C ASP A 25 -2.98 -11.41 10.27
N LEU A 26 -4.11 -11.83 9.71
CA LEU A 26 -4.91 -11.00 8.81
C LEU A 26 -5.30 -9.67 9.47
N ALA A 27 -5.44 -9.64 10.80
CA ALA A 27 -5.69 -8.41 11.54
C ALA A 27 -4.50 -7.44 11.48
N ASP A 28 -3.26 -7.94 11.55
CA ASP A 28 -2.05 -7.13 11.44
C ASP A 28 -1.92 -6.56 10.02
N ASP A 29 -2.20 -7.35 8.99
CA ASP A 29 -2.17 -6.89 7.60
C ASP A 29 -3.24 -5.80 7.34
N TYR A 30 -4.43 -5.93 7.92
CA TYR A 30 -5.44 -4.86 7.86
C TYR A 30 -5.02 -3.60 8.62
N ALA A 31 -4.34 -3.72 9.75
CA ALA A 31 -3.83 -2.57 10.49
C ALA A 31 -2.79 -1.79 9.66
N VAL A 32 -1.92 -2.49 8.92
CA VAL A 32 -0.98 -1.85 7.98
C VAL A 32 -1.74 -1.11 6.87
N CYS A 33 -2.76 -1.73 6.28
CA CYS A 33 -3.58 -1.10 5.25
C CYS A 33 -4.29 0.17 5.76
N GLU A 34 -4.77 0.14 7.00
CA GLU A 34 -5.39 1.29 7.64
C GLU A 34 -4.39 2.44 7.84
N GLN A 35 -3.16 2.14 8.27
CA GLN A 35 -2.10 3.16 8.41
C GLN A 35 -1.76 3.83 7.07
N ILE A 36 -1.69 3.06 5.99
CA ILE A 36 -1.49 3.59 4.63
C ILE A 36 -2.64 4.54 4.26
N MET A 37 -3.90 4.13 4.45
CA MET A 37 -5.05 4.98 4.16
C MET A 37 -5.05 6.28 4.98
N GLN A 38 -4.82 6.18 6.29
CA GLN A 38 -4.83 7.31 7.22
C GLN A 38 -3.74 8.35 6.90
N SER A 39 -2.56 7.89 6.47
CA SER A 39 -1.46 8.78 6.07
C SER A 39 -1.68 9.40 4.69
N ALA A 40 -2.30 8.69 3.75
CA ALA A 40 -2.48 9.14 2.38
C ALA A 40 -3.64 10.13 2.20
N SER A 41 -4.76 9.99 2.93
CA SER A 41 -5.93 10.84 2.72
C SER A 41 -6.82 11.00 3.95
N LYS A 42 -6.87 12.24 4.47
CA LYS A 42 -7.78 12.62 5.57
C LYS A 42 -9.26 12.52 5.17
N ASN A 43 -9.59 12.91 3.93
CA ASN A 43 -10.97 12.90 3.44
C ASN A 43 -11.49 11.47 3.27
N TYR A 44 -10.69 10.60 2.65
CA TYR A 44 -11.08 9.21 2.47
C TYR A 44 -11.13 8.48 3.81
N SER A 45 -10.18 8.72 4.71
CA SER A 45 -10.18 8.15 6.07
C SER A 45 -11.38 8.55 6.90
N PHE A 46 -11.92 9.74 6.66
CA PHE A 46 -13.17 10.15 7.28
C PHE A 46 -14.38 9.45 6.63
N ALA A 47 -14.43 9.43 5.29
CA ALA A 47 -15.52 8.82 4.55
C ALA A 47 -15.62 7.30 4.73
N SER A 48 -14.49 6.60 4.90
CA SER A 48 -14.45 5.14 5.09
C SER A 48 -15.14 4.70 6.38
N ARG A 49 -15.32 5.60 7.36
CA ARG A 49 -16.09 5.33 8.58
C ARG A 49 -17.59 5.10 8.33
N LEU A 50 -18.09 5.44 7.15
CA LEU A 50 -19.48 5.20 6.74
C LEU A 50 -19.67 3.81 6.12
N LEU A 51 -18.61 3.04 5.92
CA LEU A 51 -18.69 1.69 5.38
C LEU A 51 -19.27 0.72 6.41
N PRO A 52 -20.01 -0.33 5.97
CA PRO A 52 -20.40 -1.43 6.85
C PRO A 52 -19.18 -2.06 7.53
N ALA A 53 -19.30 -2.39 8.81
CA ALA A 53 -18.18 -2.87 9.63
C ALA A 53 -17.54 -4.16 9.08
N ASP A 54 -18.34 -5.03 8.48
CA ASP A 54 -17.91 -6.28 7.83
C ASP A 54 -17.15 -6.05 6.52
N LYS A 55 -17.26 -4.87 5.91
CA LYS A 55 -16.64 -4.52 4.61
C LYS A 55 -15.48 -3.54 4.74
N ALA A 56 -15.47 -2.73 5.78
CA ALA A 56 -14.49 -1.66 5.95
C ALA A 56 -13.03 -2.15 5.86
N PRO A 57 -12.62 -3.28 6.48
CA PRO A 57 -11.24 -3.77 6.38
C PRO A 57 -10.85 -4.14 4.94
N HIS A 58 -11.74 -4.81 4.22
CA HIS A 58 -11.51 -5.23 2.84
C HIS A 58 -11.40 -4.04 1.87
N VAL A 59 -12.27 -3.04 2.03
CA VAL A 59 -12.23 -1.82 1.20
C VAL A 59 -10.99 -0.99 1.53
N THR A 60 -10.58 -0.94 2.79
CA THR A 60 -9.35 -0.28 3.23
C THR A 60 -8.11 -0.95 2.65
N ALA A 61 -8.07 -2.28 2.64
CA ALA A 61 -6.99 -3.04 1.98
C ALA A 61 -6.91 -2.75 0.47
N LEU A 62 -8.06 -2.71 -0.21
CA LEU A 62 -8.12 -2.34 -1.63
C LEU A 62 -7.58 -0.92 -1.87
N TYR A 63 -7.95 0.04 -1.02
CA TYR A 63 -7.43 1.40 -1.07
C TYR A 63 -5.91 1.43 -0.93
N ALA A 64 -5.36 0.73 0.07
CA ALA A 64 -3.92 0.69 0.33
C ALA A 64 -3.14 0.10 -0.86
N VAL A 65 -3.65 -0.98 -1.47
CA VAL A 65 -3.04 -1.58 -2.67
C VAL A 65 -2.96 -0.59 -3.83
N MET A 66 -4.07 0.10 -4.12
CA MET A 66 -4.10 1.13 -5.18
C MET A 66 -3.14 2.28 -4.87
N ARG A 67 -3.14 2.76 -3.62
CA ARG A 67 -2.30 3.89 -3.21
C ARG A 67 -0.81 3.60 -3.37
N VAL A 68 -0.37 2.40 -2.98
CA VAL A 68 1.02 1.95 -3.16
C VAL A 68 1.42 1.87 -4.64
N GLY A 69 0.47 1.59 -5.53
CA GLY A 69 0.67 1.67 -6.97
C GLY A 69 0.85 3.11 -7.44
N ASP A 70 -0.07 4.00 -7.07
CA ASP A 70 -0.03 5.43 -7.42
C ASP A 70 1.27 6.09 -6.94
N ASP A 71 1.69 5.84 -5.69
CA ASP A 71 2.88 6.46 -5.10
C ASP A 71 4.17 6.14 -5.87
N ARG A 72 4.26 4.97 -6.53
CA ARG A 72 5.43 4.61 -7.37
C ARG A 72 5.54 5.47 -8.63
N VAL A 73 4.44 6.07 -9.08
CA VAL A 73 4.40 6.92 -10.27
C VAL A 73 4.39 8.39 -9.87
N ASP A 74 3.59 8.76 -8.87
CA ASP A 74 3.29 10.15 -8.52
C ASP A 74 4.26 10.77 -7.52
N VAL A 75 4.85 9.97 -6.61
CA VAL A 75 5.70 10.48 -5.53
C VAL A 75 7.17 10.24 -5.84
N ALA A 76 7.57 8.98 -5.99
CA ALA A 76 8.97 8.63 -6.21
C ALA A 76 9.10 7.22 -6.82
N HIS A 77 10.07 7.08 -7.72
CA HIS A 77 10.51 5.78 -8.25
C HIS A 77 11.95 5.47 -7.82
N GLU A 78 12.35 5.93 -6.62
CA GLU A 78 13.68 5.67 -6.08
C GLU A 78 13.96 4.16 -6.02
N GLY A 79 15.17 3.77 -6.42
CA GLY A 79 15.54 2.36 -6.59
C GLY A 79 15.14 1.73 -7.93
N PHE A 80 14.37 2.43 -8.77
CA PHE A 80 14.02 2.01 -10.13
C PHE A 80 14.63 2.93 -11.18
N THR A 81 14.84 2.40 -12.39
CA THR A 81 15.40 3.17 -13.51
C THR A 81 14.38 4.13 -14.14
N SER A 82 13.09 3.95 -13.88
CA SER A 82 12.00 4.84 -14.30
C SER A 82 10.72 4.56 -13.51
N ALA A 83 9.76 5.48 -13.54
CA ALA A 83 8.41 5.27 -13.02
C ALA A 83 7.72 4.05 -13.68
N GLN A 84 7.98 3.82 -14.97
CA GLN A 84 7.46 2.64 -15.68
C GLN A 84 8.03 1.34 -15.09
N ALA A 85 9.34 1.31 -14.78
CA ALA A 85 9.95 0.15 -14.14
C ALA A 85 9.41 -0.09 -12.72
N ALA A 86 9.11 0.98 -11.97
CA ALA A 86 8.51 0.88 -10.65
C ALA A 86 7.09 0.29 -10.70
N ILE A 87 6.20 0.80 -11.56
CA ILE A 87 4.83 0.28 -11.66
C ILE A 87 4.79 -1.16 -12.20
N GLU A 88 5.74 -1.52 -13.07
CA GLU A 88 5.93 -2.88 -13.55
C GLU A 88 6.28 -3.86 -12.42
N ASP A 89 7.23 -3.47 -11.55
CA ASP A 89 7.59 -4.24 -10.36
C ASP A 89 6.40 -4.44 -9.40
N TRP A 90 5.62 -3.38 -9.16
CA TRP A 90 4.41 -3.48 -8.35
C TRP A 90 3.41 -4.46 -8.94
N ARG A 91 3.13 -4.36 -10.24
CA ARG A 91 2.21 -5.25 -10.94
C ARG A 91 2.66 -6.71 -10.83
N ASN A 92 3.94 -6.97 -11.07
CA ASN A 92 4.49 -8.32 -10.99
C ASN A 92 4.46 -8.87 -9.56
N SER A 93 4.68 -8.02 -8.56
CA SER A 93 4.56 -8.39 -7.14
C SER A 93 3.11 -8.72 -6.76
N TYR A 94 2.13 -7.92 -7.22
CA TYR A 94 0.70 -8.20 -7.03
C TYR A 94 0.32 -9.54 -7.65
N TRP A 95 0.73 -9.80 -8.90
CA TRP A 95 0.39 -11.03 -9.60
C TRP A 95 1.02 -12.26 -8.97
N ARG A 96 2.27 -12.17 -8.54
CA ARG A 96 2.90 -13.23 -7.77
C ARG A 96 2.10 -13.55 -6.51
N ALA A 97 1.76 -12.54 -5.70
CA ALA A 97 0.99 -12.76 -4.46
C ALA A 97 -0.39 -13.38 -4.72
N PHE A 98 -1.08 -12.91 -5.77
CA PHE A 98 -2.40 -13.44 -6.15
C PHE A 98 -2.34 -14.92 -6.57
N GLU A 99 -1.29 -15.32 -7.30
CA GLU A 99 -1.10 -16.69 -7.75
C GLU A 99 -0.63 -17.63 -6.63
N THR A 100 0.09 -17.11 -5.63
CA THR A 100 0.71 -17.95 -4.59
C THR A 100 -0.09 -18.10 -3.30
N GLY A 101 -1.04 -17.18 -3.02
CA GLY A 101 -1.81 -17.19 -1.77
C GLY A 101 -0.91 -17.02 -0.55
#